data_AF-A0A392T988-F1
#
_entry.id   AF-A0A392T988-F1
#
_cell.length_a   1.000
_cell.length_b   1.000
_cell.length_c   1.000
_cell.angle_alpha   90.00
_cell.angle_beta   90.00
_cell.angle_gamma   90.00
#
_symmetry.space_group_name_H-M   'P 1'
#
loop_
_entity.id
_entity.type
_entity.pdbx_description
1 polymer ?
#
loop_
_entity_poly.entity_id
_entity_poly.type
_entity_poly.pdbx_seq_one_letter_code
_entity_poly.pdbx_strand_id
1 'polypeptide(L)' 'MELLNFMYSNSLSVSSPPALLDVLMAADKFEVASCMRYCSRVLRNIPMTPESALLYLDLPSSVLMADAVQPLTDAAKQY' A
#
# COMPACT_ATOMS: atom_id res chain seq x y z
N MET A 1 -10.18 7.50 -8.65
CA MET A 1 -9.58 7.79 -9.98
C MET A 1 -8.08 7.54 -10.04
N GLU A 2 -7.43 7.06 -8.98
CA GLU A 2 -5.95 6.96 -8.92
C GLU A 2 -5.38 5.75 -9.68
N LEU A 3 -6.10 4.63 -9.75
CA LEU A 3 -5.64 3.44 -10.47
C LEU A 3 -5.49 3.70 -11.98
N LEU A 4 -6.45 4.41 -12.58
CA LEU A 4 -6.40 4.83 -13.99
C LEU A 4 -5.22 5.77 -14.24
N ASN A 5 -5.00 6.73 -13.34
CA ASN A 5 -3.87 7.65 -13.47
C ASN A 5 -2.53 6.90 -13.34
N PHE A 6 -2.44 5.88 -12.49
CA PHE A 6 -1.28 5.01 -12.44
C PHE A 6 -1.08 4.19 -13.72
N MET A 7 -2.14 3.66 -14.34
CA MET A 7 -1.98 2.93 -15.62
C MET A 7 -1.47 3.82 -16.76
N TYR A 8 -1.88 5.10 -16.80
CA TYR A 8 -1.49 6.02 -17.86
C TYR A 8 -0.19 6.79 -17.57
N SER A 9 0.06 7.14 -16.32
CA SER A 9 1.16 8.03 -15.90
C SER A 9 2.21 7.30 -15.07
N ASN A 10 1.98 6.05 -14.69
CA ASN A 10 2.82 5.23 -13.80
C ASN A 10 3.20 5.93 -12.49
N SER A 11 2.33 6.83 -12.01
CA SER A 11 2.53 7.65 -10.83
C SER A 11 1.22 7.79 -10.06
N LEU A 12 1.30 7.76 -8.73
CA LEU A 12 0.19 8.03 -7.81
C LEU A 12 0.44 9.36 -7.12
N SER A 13 -0.53 10.25 -7.18
CA SER A 13 -0.46 11.58 -6.55
C SER A 13 -0.81 11.54 -5.06
N VAL A 14 -1.36 10.41 -4.59
CA VAL A 14 -1.72 10.21 -3.19
C VAL A 14 -0.50 9.85 -2.36
N SER A 15 -0.19 10.72 -1.40
CA SER A 15 0.84 10.50 -0.38
C SER A 15 0.25 10.29 1.02
N SER A 16 -1.08 10.15 1.15
CA SER A 16 -1.72 9.92 2.44
C SER A 16 -1.82 8.41 2.73
N PRO A 17 -1.50 7.96 3.97
CA PRO A 17 -1.52 6.54 4.34
C PRO A 17 -2.83 5.81 4.00
N PRO A 18 -4.02 6.32 4.38
CA PRO A 18 -5.28 5.60 4.13
C PRO A 18 -5.67 5.57 2.65
N ALA A 19 -5.34 6.61 1.88
CA ALA A 19 -5.70 6.63 0.47
C ALA A 19 -4.76 5.74 -0.38
N LEU A 20 -3.49 5.62 0.00
CA LEU A 20 -2.57 4.65 -0.59
C LEU A 20 -3.04 3.20 -0.35
N LEU A 21 -3.63 2.96 0.81
CA LEU A 21 -4.22 1.68 1.17
C LEU A 21 -5.44 1.33 0.33
N ASP A 22 -6.35 2.28 0.11
CA ASP A 22 -7.48 2.10 -0.81
C ASP A 22 -7.01 1.76 -2.23
N VAL A 23 -5.95 2.43 -2.69
CA VAL A 23 -5.35 2.13 -3.99
C VAL A 23 -4.67 0.77 -4.00
N LEU A 24 -4.00 0.37 -2.91
CA LEU A 24 -3.38 -0.94 -2.76
C LEU A 24 -4.43 -2.06 -2.79
N MET A 25 -5.56 -1.89 -2.10
CA MET A 25 -6.67 -2.83 -2.13
C MET A 25 -7.29 -2.96 -3.53
N ALA A 26 -7.42 -1.84 -4.24
CA ALA A 26 -7.83 -1.86 -5.64
C ALA A 26 -6.78 -2.58 -6.50
N ALA A 27 -5.49 -2.28 -6.32
CA ALA A 27 -4.41 -2.89 -7.07
C ALA A 27 -4.30 -4.40 -6.84
N ASP A 28 -4.54 -4.89 -5.62
CA ASP A 28 -4.62 -6.31 -5.28
C ASP A 28 -5.79 -6.97 -6.01
N LYS A 29 -6.97 -6.36 -5.98
CA LYS A 29 -8.16 -6.82 -6.72
C LYS A 29 -7.93 -6.92 -8.23
N PHE A 30 -7.09 -6.04 -8.79
CA PHE A 30 -6.74 -6.04 -10.21
C PHE A 30 -5.37 -6.71 -10.50
N GLU A 31 -4.73 -7.32 -9.50
CA GLU A 31 -3.43 -7.99 -9.56
C GLU A 31 -2.32 -7.16 -10.23
N VAL A 32 -2.31 -5.84 -10.02
CA VAL A 32 -1.34 -4.91 -10.64
C VAL A 32 -0.05 -4.86 -9.81
N ALA A 33 0.88 -5.78 -10.08
CA ALA A 33 2.14 -5.91 -9.35
C ALA A 33 3.01 -4.63 -9.29
N SER A 34 3.01 -3.82 -10.36
CA SER A 34 3.73 -2.55 -10.43
C SER A 34 3.16 -1.51 -9.46
N CYS A 35 1.84 -1.45 -9.31
CA CYS A 35 1.16 -0.54 -8.39
C CYS A 35 1.41 -0.96 -6.94
N MET A 36 1.36 -2.26 -6.64
CA MET A 36 1.67 -2.80 -5.31
C MET A 36 3.10 -2.46 -4.86
N ARG A 37 4.10 -2.62 -5.74
CA ARG A 37 5.49 -2.24 -5.44
C ARG A 37 5.65 -0.75 -5.21
N TYR A 38 4.99 0.08 -6.02
CA TYR A 38 5.04 1.53 -5.87
C TYR A 38 4.42 1.96 -4.53
N CYS A 39 3.20 1.48 -4.22
CA CYS A 39 2.52 1.80 -2.98
C CYS A 39 3.34 1.41 -1.75
N SER A 40 3.88 0.19 -1.73
CA SER A 40 4.75 -0.26 -0.63
C SER A 40 5.98 0.64 -0.45
N ARG A 41 6.62 1.04 -1.55
CA ARG A 41 7.79 1.94 -1.50
C ARG A 41 7.43 3.31 -0.93
N VAL A 42 6.29 3.87 -1.32
CA VAL A 42 5.82 5.16 -0.81
C VAL A 42 5.44 5.06 0.65
N LEU A 43 4.69 4.01 1.03
CA LEU A 43 4.30 3.75 2.42
C LEU A 43 5.50 3.62 3.35
N ARG A 44 6.56 2.94 2.91
CA ARG A 44 7.82 2.84 3.65
C ARG A 44 8.56 4.17 3.81
N ASN A 45 8.31 5.13 2.93
CA ASN A 45 8.94 6.46 2.95
C ASN A 45 8.15 7.47 3.80
N ILE A 46 6.93 7.12 4.22
CA ILE A 46 6.09 7.91 5.12
C ILE A 46 6.41 7.47 6.55
N PRO A 47 6.53 8.41 7.52
CA PRO A 47 6.75 8.05 8.92
C PRO A 47 5.59 7.17 9.43
N MET A 48 5.94 5.97 9.89
CA MET A 48 5.01 5.01 10.47
C MET A 48 4.45 5.57 11.78
N THR A 49 3.13 5.81 11.82
CA THR A 49 2.42 6.19 13.05
C THR A 49 1.68 4.98 13.61
N PRO A 50 1.44 4.88 14.93
CA PRO A 50 0.73 3.74 15.50
C PRO A 50 -0.67 3.55 14.92
N GLU A 51 -1.38 4.64 14.60
CA GLU A 51 -2.69 4.58 13.93
C GLU A 51 -2.60 4.00 12.52
N SER A 52 -1.55 4.34 11.75
CA SER A 52 -1.36 3.76 10.42
C SER A 52 -0.89 2.30 10.49
N ALA A 53 -0.05 1.93 11.47
CA ALA A 53 0.38 0.56 11.70
C ALA A 53 -0.78 -0.39 12.04
N LEU A 54 -1.70 0.05 12.91
CA LEU A 54 -2.95 -0.68 13.18
C LEU A 54 -3.76 -0.87 11.91
N LEU A 55 -3.91 0.19 11.11
CA LEU A 55 -4.65 0.11 9.85
C LEU A 55 -3.96 -0.83 8.85
N TYR A 56 -2.62 -0.90 8.83
CA TYR A 56 -1.85 -1.85 8.00
C TYR A 56 -2.03 -3.31 8.43
N LEU A 57 -2.23 -3.57 9.72
CA LEU A 57 -2.45 -4.91 10.27
C LEU A 57 -3.88 -5.40 10.08
N ASP A 58 -4.85 -4.49 9.95
CA ASP A 58 -6.27 -4.79 9.72
C ASP A 58 -6.58 -5.08 8.23
N LEU A 59 -5.58 -5.06 7.34
CA LEU A 59 -5.82 -5.37 5.93
C LEU A 59 -6.19 -6.84 5.70
N PRO A 60 -7.00 -7.11 4.66
CA PRO A 60 -7.31 -8.47 4.26
C PRO A 60 -6.03 -9.26 3.93
N SER A 61 -6.04 -10.55 4.27
CA SER A 61 -4.90 -11.47 4.13
C SER A 61 -4.32 -11.53 2.72
N SER A 62 -5.14 -11.31 1.68
CA SER A 62 -4.72 -11.21 0.28
C SER A 62 -3.61 -10.18 0.09
N VAL A 63 -3.80 -8.99 0.67
CA VAL A 63 -2.86 -7.87 0.55
C VAL A 63 -1.65 -8.05 1.46
N LEU A 64 -1.86 -8.61 2.65
CA LEU A 64 -0.79 -8.91 3.62
C LEU A 64 0.19 -9.99 3.11
N MET A 65 -0.28 -10.89 2.26
CA MET A 65 0.54 -11.95 1.67
C MET A 65 1.30 -11.50 0.42
N ALA A 66 1.08 -10.28 -0.07
CA ALA A 66 1.84 -9.75 -1.18
C ALA A 66 3.32 -9.54 -0.77
N ASP A 67 4.25 -10.15 -1.51
CA ASP A 67 5.70 -10.01 -1.30
C ASP A 67 6.16 -8.55 -1.23
N ALA A 68 5.48 -7.66 -1.96
CA ALA A 68 5.76 -6.24 -1.94
C ALA A 68 5.47 -5.60 -0.58
N VAL A 69 4.49 -6.09 0.17
CA VAL A 69 3.95 -5.47 1.40
C VAL A 69 4.45 -6.18 2.67
N GLN A 70 4.95 -7.42 2.58
CA GLN A 70 5.60 -8.13 3.69
C GLN A 70 6.56 -7.27 4.55
N PRO A 71 7.55 -6.55 3.97
CA PRO A 71 8.46 -5.73 4.77
C PRO A 71 7.78 -4.51 5.43
N LEU A 72 6.66 -4.04 4.87
CA LEU A 72 5.85 -2.98 5.48
C LEU A 72 5.06 -3.54 6.67
N THR A 73 4.42 -4.70 6.50
CA THR A 73 3.67 -5.37 7.56
C THR A 73 4.57 -5.77 8.72
N ASP A 74 5.78 -6.25 8.45
CA ASP A 74 6.73 -6.62 9.50
C ASP A 74 7.17 -5.38 10.31
N ALA A 75 7.45 -4.27 9.63
CA ALA A 75 7.69 -2.99 10.30
C ALA A 75 6.47 -2.53 11.12
N ALA A 76 5.23 -2.79 10.64
CA ALA A 76 4.02 -2.44 11.36
C ALA A 76 3.83 -3.29 12.63
N LYS A 77 4.23 -4.55 12.62
CA LYS A 77 4.18 -5.45 13.79
C LYS A 77 5.20 -5.11 14.87
N GLN A 78 6.30 -4.45 14.48
CA GLN A 78 7.43 -4.17 15.36
C GLN A 78 7.26 -2.84 16.14
N TYR A 79 6.31 -2.00 15.72
CA TYR A 79 5.88 -0.78 16.39
C TYR A 79 4.71 -1.05 17.35
#